data_AF-A0A850BJ18-F1
#
_entry.id   AF-A0A850BJ18-F1
#
_cell.length_a   1.000
_cell.length_b   1.000
_cell.length_c   1.000
_cell.angle_alpha   90.00
_cell.angle_beta   90.00
_cell.angle_gamma   90.00
#
_symmetry.space_group_name_H-M   'P 1'
#
loop_
_entity.id
_entity.type
_entity.pdbx_description
1 polymer ?
#
loop_
_entity_poly.entity_id
_entity_poly.type
_entity_poly.pdbx_seq_one_letter_code
_entity_poly.pdbx_strand_id
1 'polypeptide(L)'
;MQPVGPYNEIRLVADSIQRCVTLIWPTEVVERLLPVGMRLGEQCLTPPGTHPVNLFFHDMIRVHMNTPTLLPHMTYNEHVVGIPFVYTTRNWLNWVSSGPFYYMPILLLDDVFAMSGGRLWWGFPKSPARFRTTRDSYLVRSLAGSPVVSLKYRATGPLRPISWYPRFEPMYHMMNQPIISALPLGMGPMYVCSDFDKVWSAARIRPIEATTWIHSSYVLGLPTGRFPQKGYSPGIDRSWAGAFEIEVPWREGLPYPIWFHARGTE
;
A
#
# COMPACT_ATOMS: atom_id res chain seq x y z
N MET A 1 -20.74 7.17 -0.14
CA MET A 1 -20.90 8.64 -0.05
C MET A 1 -19.68 9.12 0.70
N GLN A 2 -18.81 9.93 0.10
CA GLN A 2 -17.59 10.38 0.79
C GLN A 2 -17.97 11.21 2.02
N PRO A 3 -17.22 11.11 3.13
CA PRO A 3 -17.50 11.87 4.34
C PRO A 3 -17.46 13.37 4.05
N VAL A 4 -18.54 14.07 4.38
CA VAL A 4 -18.63 15.54 4.27
C VAL A 4 -17.92 16.17 5.48
N GLY A 5 -17.09 17.19 5.24
CA GLY A 5 -16.38 17.92 6.30
C GLY A 5 -14.85 17.99 6.08
N PRO A 6 -14.06 18.27 7.12
CA PRO A 6 -12.61 18.51 6.98
C PRO A 6 -11.84 17.32 6.41
N TYR A 7 -12.41 16.11 6.46
CA TYR A 7 -11.83 14.88 5.90
C TYR A 7 -11.59 14.95 4.39
N ASN A 8 -12.39 15.75 3.68
CA ASN A 8 -12.27 15.91 2.23
C ASN A 8 -11.46 17.12 1.80
N GLU A 9 -11.37 18.15 2.65
CA GLU A 9 -10.73 19.43 2.32
C GLU A 9 -9.25 19.47 2.72
N ILE A 10 -8.87 18.76 3.79
CA ILE A 10 -7.48 18.68 4.26
C ILE A 10 -6.85 17.41 3.70
N ARG A 11 -5.82 17.57 2.87
CA ARG A 11 -5.16 16.49 2.15
C ARG A 11 -3.65 16.55 2.32
N LEU A 12 -3.03 15.38 2.48
CA LEU A 12 -1.63 15.18 2.16
C LEU A 12 -1.51 15.01 0.65
N VAL A 13 -0.65 15.77 -0.02
CA VAL A 13 -0.51 15.78 -1.48
C VAL A 13 0.94 15.52 -1.84
N ALA A 14 1.16 14.68 -2.85
CA ALA A 14 2.50 14.44 -3.37
C ALA A 14 2.47 13.90 -4.80
N ASP A 15 3.67 13.77 -5.36
CA ASP A 15 3.94 12.91 -6.50
C ASP A 15 4.65 11.65 -5.99
N SER A 16 4.52 10.55 -6.72
CA SER A 16 5.30 9.34 -6.41
C SER A 16 5.71 8.57 -7.64
N ILE A 17 6.84 7.88 -7.52
CA ILE A 17 7.23 6.80 -8.41
C ILE A 17 7.15 5.51 -7.62
N GLN A 18 6.28 4.59 -8.04
CA GLN A 18 5.98 3.38 -7.31
C GLN A 18 6.34 2.17 -8.16
N ARG A 19 7.14 1.24 -7.62
CA ARG A 19 7.32 -0.09 -8.19
C ARG A 19 6.50 -1.08 -7.39
N CYS A 20 5.65 -1.84 -8.08
CA CYS A 20 4.80 -2.84 -7.46
C CYS A 20 5.15 -4.23 -7.97
N VAL A 21 5.21 -5.18 -7.04
CA VAL A 21 5.21 -6.61 -7.33
C VAL A 21 4.03 -7.24 -6.60
N THR A 22 3.17 -7.93 -7.34
CA THR A 22 2.06 -8.69 -6.75
C THR A 22 2.53 -10.11 -6.47
N LEU A 23 2.41 -10.56 -5.23
CA LEU A 23 2.62 -11.94 -4.82
C LEU A 23 1.27 -12.59 -4.56
N ILE A 24 1.15 -13.87 -4.89
CA ILE A 24 -0.06 -14.65 -4.63
C ILE A 24 0.34 -15.73 -3.63
N TRP A 25 -0.26 -15.68 -2.45
CA TRP A 25 0.06 -16.59 -1.33
C TRP A 25 -1.18 -17.32 -0.84
N PRO A 26 -1.02 -18.49 -0.17
CA PRO A 26 -2.15 -19.16 0.47
C PRO A 26 -2.91 -18.23 1.41
N THR A 27 -4.23 -18.27 1.38
CA THR A 27 -5.11 -17.41 2.20
C THR A 27 -4.73 -17.47 3.67
N GLU A 28 -4.50 -18.68 4.20
CA GLU A 28 -4.07 -18.92 5.59
C GLU A 28 -2.76 -18.20 5.97
N VAL A 29 -1.86 -18.00 5.01
CA VAL A 29 -0.60 -17.27 5.23
C VAL A 29 -0.88 -15.78 5.34
N VAL A 30 -1.74 -15.26 4.48
CA VAL A 30 -2.08 -13.83 4.42
C VAL A 30 -2.96 -13.43 5.61
N GLU A 31 -3.87 -14.30 6.07
CA GLU A 31 -4.68 -14.07 7.27
C GLU A 31 -3.84 -13.86 8.53
N ARG A 32 -2.70 -14.55 8.65
CA ARG A 32 -1.77 -14.37 9.78
C ARG A 32 -1.10 -12.99 9.81
N LEU A 33 -1.17 -12.23 8.72
CA LEU A 33 -0.67 -10.86 8.65
C LEU A 33 -1.71 -9.83 9.13
N LEU A 34 -2.98 -10.24 9.30
CA LEU A 34 -4.05 -9.36 9.72
C LEU A 34 -4.10 -9.23 11.24
N PRO A 35 -4.45 -8.04 11.77
CA PRO A 35 -4.70 -7.87 13.18
C PRO A 35 -6.03 -8.50 13.57
N VAL A 36 -6.20 -8.72 14.88
CA VAL A 36 -7.48 -9.18 15.44
C VAL A 36 -8.61 -8.24 15.03
N GLY A 37 -9.72 -8.80 14.57
CA GLY A 37 -10.89 -8.02 14.14
C GLY A 37 -10.92 -7.70 12.65
N MET A 38 -9.98 -8.25 11.88
CA MET A 38 -9.98 -8.23 10.41
C MET A 38 -9.99 -9.66 9.85
N ARG A 39 -10.52 -9.79 8.64
CA ARG A 39 -10.51 -11.02 7.85
C ARG A 39 -10.30 -10.71 6.37
N LEU A 40 -9.87 -11.69 5.61
CA LEU A 40 -9.89 -11.59 4.16
C LEU A 40 -11.33 -11.76 3.65
N GLY A 41 -11.67 -10.99 2.62
CA GLY A 41 -12.92 -11.13 1.88
C GLY A 41 -12.77 -12.00 0.65
N GLU A 42 -13.90 -12.33 0.05
CA GLU A 42 -13.93 -13.01 -1.24
C GLU A 42 -13.42 -12.09 -2.36
N GLN A 43 -12.74 -12.70 -3.32
CA GLN A 43 -12.24 -12.03 -4.52
C GLN A 43 -12.09 -13.07 -5.65
N CYS A 44 -12.10 -12.61 -6.90
CA CYS A 44 -12.07 -13.47 -8.09
C CYS A 44 -10.79 -13.32 -8.93
N LEU A 45 -9.76 -12.65 -8.40
CA LEU A 45 -8.50 -12.37 -9.11
C LEU A 45 -7.50 -13.54 -9.02
N THR A 46 -7.38 -14.17 -7.85
CA THR A 46 -6.46 -15.30 -7.63
C THR A 46 -7.21 -16.62 -7.48
N PRO A 47 -6.54 -17.77 -7.70
CA PRO A 47 -7.17 -19.08 -7.51
C PRO A 47 -7.76 -19.27 -6.10
N PRO A 48 -8.79 -20.12 -5.94
CA PRO A 48 -9.36 -20.44 -4.64
C PRO A 48 -8.28 -20.88 -3.63
N GLY A 49 -8.41 -20.40 -2.38
CA GLY A 49 -7.43 -20.67 -1.32
C GLY A 49 -6.14 -19.84 -1.41
N THR A 50 -6.09 -18.84 -2.30
CA THR A 50 -4.97 -17.88 -2.39
C THR A 50 -5.46 -16.44 -2.34
N HIS A 51 -4.57 -15.51 -2.01
CA HIS A 51 -4.85 -14.08 -1.91
C HIS A 51 -3.70 -13.24 -2.48
N PRO A 52 -3.99 -12.10 -3.15
CA PRO A 52 -2.95 -11.19 -3.62
C PRO A 52 -2.37 -10.35 -2.48
N VAL A 53 -1.05 -10.14 -2.50
CA VAL A 53 -0.31 -9.24 -1.61
C VAL A 53 0.60 -8.38 -2.47
N ASN A 54 0.49 -7.07 -2.33
CA ASN A 54 1.28 -6.12 -3.10
C ASN A 54 2.48 -5.67 -2.29
N LEU A 55 3.67 -5.75 -2.90
CA LEU A 55 4.89 -5.17 -2.36
C LEU A 55 5.23 -3.92 -3.15
N PHE A 56 5.20 -2.79 -2.47
CA PHE A 56 5.38 -1.48 -3.05
C PHE A 56 6.71 -0.86 -2.60
N PHE A 57 7.47 -0.35 -3.57
CA PHE A 57 8.72 0.37 -3.37
C PHE A 57 8.56 1.78 -3.95
N HIS A 58 8.51 2.78 -3.07
CA HIS A 58 8.12 4.14 -3.39
C HIS A 58 9.31 5.11 -3.31
N ASP A 59 9.38 6.00 -4.30
CA ASP A 59 9.94 7.33 -4.15
C ASP A 59 8.78 8.30 -3.92
N MET A 60 8.65 8.84 -2.70
CA MET A 60 7.67 9.87 -2.37
C MET A 60 8.29 11.24 -2.59
N ILE A 61 7.64 12.08 -3.39
CA ILE A 61 8.22 13.34 -3.89
C ILE A 61 7.33 14.52 -3.49
N ARG A 62 7.92 15.53 -2.84
CA ARG A 62 7.25 16.77 -2.43
C ARG A 62 5.96 16.52 -1.64
N VAL A 63 6.00 15.61 -0.68
CA VAL A 63 4.88 15.34 0.22
C VAL A 63 4.65 16.57 1.11
N HIS A 64 3.45 17.13 1.08
CA HIS A 64 3.06 18.30 1.88
C HIS A 64 1.55 18.34 2.12
N MET A 65 1.10 19.13 3.10
CA MET A 65 -0.32 19.39 3.32
C MET A 65 -0.81 20.45 2.33
N ASN A 66 -2.03 20.31 1.83
CA ASN A 66 -2.67 21.33 0.98
C ASN A 66 -3.15 22.57 1.76
N THR A 67 -3.11 22.53 3.09
CA THR A 67 -3.38 23.65 3.98
C THR A 67 -2.10 24.12 4.68
N PRO A 68 -2.03 25.38 5.15
CA PRO A 68 -0.86 25.86 5.89
C PRO A 68 -0.62 25.02 7.16
N THR A 69 0.58 24.43 7.27
CA THR A 69 1.02 23.69 8.46
C THR A 69 2.50 23.94 8.74
N LEU A 70 2.96 23.57 9.94
CA LEU A 70 4.38 23.60 10.30
C LEU A 70 5.16 22.39 9.75
N LEU A 71 4.51 21.45 9.08
CA LEU A 71 5.18 20.28 8.50
C LEU A 71 5.98 20.72 7.26
N PRO A 72 7.28 20.38 7.18
CA PRO A 72 8.07 20.69 6.01
C PRO A 72 7.61 19.88 4.80
N HIS A 73 8.01 20.31 3.61
CA HIS A 73 7.92 19.48 2.42
C HIS A 73 8.89 18.30 2.58
N MET A 74 8.40 17.08 2.37
CA MET A 74 9.18 15.86 2.56
C MET A 74 9.40 15.15 1.21
N THR A 75 10.55 14.52 1.06
CA THR A 75 10.85 13.60 -0.04
C THR A 75 11.60 12.44 0.58
N TYR A 76 11.05 11.24 0.46
CA TYR A 76 11.51 10.08 1.21
C TYR A 76 11.26 8.79 0.45
N ASN A 77 11.93 7.73 0.87
CA ASN A 77 11.66 6.40 0.37
C ASN A 77 10.73 5.65 1.30
N GLU A 78 9.84 4.85 0.70
CA GLU A 78 8.91 4.03 1.46
C GLU A 78 8.81 2.63 0.87
N HIS A 79 8.73 1.62 1.74
CA HIS A 79 8.38 0.26 1.37
C HIS A 79 7.13 -0.17 2.11
N VAL A 80 6.17 -0.73 1.39
CA VAL A 80 4.85 -1.09 1.93
C VAL A 80 4.52 -2.52 1.56
N VAL A 81 3.95 -3.24 2.53
CA VAL A 81 3.19 -4.46 2.28
C VAL A 81 1.73 -4.06 2.27
N GLY A 82 1.01 -4.37 1.19
CA GLY A 82 -0.39 -4.03 1.04
C GLY A 82 -1.26 -5.26 0.76
N ILE A 83 -2.36 -5.35 1.47
CA ILE A 83 -3.29 -6.49 1.43
C ILE A 83 -4.68 -5.93 1.08
N PRO A 84 -5.13 -6.07 -0.17
CA PRO A 84 -6.48 -5.65 -0.58
C PRO A 84 -7.54 -6.65 -0.10
N PHE A 85 -8.81 -6.29 -0.27
CA PHE A 85 -9.99 -7.10 0.05
C PHE A 85 -10.06 -7.48 1.53
N VAL A 86 -9.64 -6.59 2.42
CA VAL A 86 -9.75 -6.81 3.87
C VAL A 86 -11.07 -6.28 4.38
N TYR A 87 -11.71 -7.04 5.26
CA TYR A 87 -12.96 -6.66 5.91
C TYR A 87 -12.78 -6.61 7.41
N THR A 88 -13.43 -5.65 8.06
CA THR A 88 -13.56 -5.66 9.52
C THR A 88 -14.61 -6.67 9.94
N THR A 89 -14.37 -7.35 11.06
CA THR A 89 -15.35 -8.22 11.69
C THR A 89 -16.21 -7.44 12.68
N ARG A 90 -17.45 -7.87 12.86
CA ARG A 90 -18.34 -7.31 13.88
C ARG A 90 -17.82 -7.61 15.29
N ASN A 91 -17.70 -6.59 16.13
CA ASN A 91 -17.38 -6.68 17.55
C ASN A 91 -18.00 -5.50 18.32
N TRP A 92 -17.72 -5.36 19.62
CA TRP A 92 -18.33 -4.32 20.46
C TRP A 92 -17.90 -2.88 20.10
N LEU A 93 -16.73 -2.70 19.47
CA LEU A 93 -16.23 -1.42 18.95
C LEU A 93 -16.61 -1.19 17.48
N ASN A 94 -16.88 -2.26 16.75
CA ASN A 94 -17.23 -2.23 15.34
C ASN A 94 -18.54 -2.98 15.10
N TRP A 95 -19.65 -2.24 15.13
CA TRP A 95 -21.01 -2.80 15.13
C TRP A 95 -21.42 -3.43 13.80
N VAL A 96 -20.70 -3.13 12.70
CA VAL A 96 -21.00 -3.59 11.34
C VAL A 96 -19.73 -4.14 10.69
N SER A 97 -19.84 -5.27 9.99
CA SER A 97 -18.75 -5.74 9.12
C SER A 97 -18.65 -4.80 7.92
N SER A 98 -17.47 -4.23 7.68
CA SER A 98 -17.26 -3.24 6.62
C SER A 98 -16.06 -3.61 5.74
N GLY A 99 -16.09 -3.16 4.50
CA GLY A 99 -15.04 -3.39 3.49
C GLY A 99 -15.62 -3.41 2.07
N PRO A 100 -14.80 -3.66 1.04
CA PRO A 100 -13.40 -4.04 1.13
C PRO A 100 -12.46 -2.85 1.40
N PHE A 101 -11.41 -3.11 2.17
CA PHE A 101 -10.35 -2.16 2.49
C PHE A 101 -8.98 -2.64 2.00
N TYR A 102 -8.09 -1.67 1.83
CA TYR A 102 -6.67 -1.89 1.64
C TYR A 102 -5.93 -1.79 2.97
N TYR A 103 -5.39 -2.90 3.47
CA TYR A 103 -4.66 -2.93 4.73
C TYR A 103 -3.15 -2.90 4.50
N MET A 104 -2.43 -2.14 5.32
CA MET A 104 -0.97 -2.06 5.29
C MET A 104 -0.40 -2.45 6.66
N PRO A 105 0.04 -3.70 6.88
CA PRO A 105 0.57 -4.12 8.18
C PRO A 105 1.87 -3.40 8.58
N ILE A 106 2.61 -2.86 7.61
CA ILE A 106 3.81 -2.08 7.87
C ILE A 106 4.12 -1.11 6.73
N LEU A 107 4.67 0.03 7.10
CA LEU A 107 5.30 0.99 6.20
C LEU A 107 6.73 1.22 6.71
N LEU A 108 7.73 0.89 5.92
CA LEU A 108 9.13 1.19 6.22
C LEU A 108 9.50 2.50 5.54
N LEU A 109 10.16 3.44 6.22
CA LEU A 109 10.60 4.70 5.61
C LEU A 109 11.85 5.30 6.27
N ASP A 110 12.52 6.23 5.58
CA ASP A 110 13.77 6.87 6.03
C ASP A 110 13.63 8.29 6.58
N ASP A 111 12.43 8.89 6.57
CA ASP A 111 12.20 10.26 7.04
C ASP A 111 11.45 10.34 8.39
N VAL A 112 12.03 11.08 9.35
CA VAL A 112 11.52 11.18 10.72
C VAL A 112 10.22 12.00 10.83
N PHE A 113 10.04 12.99 9.97
CA PHE A 113 8.82 13.81 9.96
C PHE A 113 7.65 13.02 9.37
N ALA A 114 7.89 12.27 8.30
CA ALA A 114 6.92 11.35 7.72
C ALA A 114 6.51 10.24 8.71
N MET A 115 7.44 9.78 9.56
CA MET A 115 7.13 8.82 10.64
C MET A 115 6.21 9.42 11.71
N SER A 116 6.51 10.65 12.14
CA SER A 116 5.80 11.33 13.23
C SER A 116 4.39 11.76 12.81
N GLY A 117 4.24 12.30 11.59
CA GLY A 117 2.94 12.68 11.04
C GLY A 117 2.02 11.46 10.83
N GLY A 118 2.54 10.37 10.24
CA GLY A 118 1.71 9.21 9.92
C GLY A 118 1.23 8.39 11.12
N ARG A 119 2.04 8.25 12.17
CA ARG A 119 1.62 7.52 13.40
C ARG A 119 0.61 8.31 14.21
N LEU A 120 0.78 9.64 14.28
CA LEU A 120 -0.07 10.50 15.11
C LEU A 120 -1.40 10.86 14.43
N TRP A 121 -1.39 11.07 13.11
CA TRP A 121 -2.58 11.54 12.39
C TRP A 121 -3.29 10.46 11.60
N TRP A 122 -2.58 9.48 11.03
CA TRP A 122 -3.16 8.45 10.15
C TRP A 122 -3.18 7.03 10.74
N GLY A 123 -2.56 6.80 11.89
CA GLY A 123 -2.55 5.48 12.54
C GLY A 123 -1.76 4.41 11.78
N PHE A 124 -0.91 4.81 10.83
CA PHE A 124 -0.15 3.84 10.05
C PHE A 124 1.00 3.23 10.86
N PRO A 125 1.24 1.91 10.75
CA PRO A 125 2.36 1.21 11.37
C PRO A 125 3.68 1.52 10.65
N LYS A 126 4.09 2.78 10.73
CA LYS A 126 5.35 3.29 10.18
C LYS A 126 6.52 2.81 11.01
N SER A 127 7.62 2.36 10.41
CA SER A 127 8.86 1.97 11.09
C SER A 127 10.08 2.50 10.35
N PRO A 128 11.12 2.94 11.07
CA PRO A 128 12.32 3.48 10.44
C PRO A 128 13.12 2.39 9.72
N ALA A 129 13.59 2.69 8.51
CA ALA A 129 14.48 1.85 7.73
C ALA A 129 15.49 2.71 6.95
N ARG A 130 16.52 2.07 6.39
CA ARG A 130 17.48 2.70 5.49
C ARG A 130 17.27 2.19 4.07
N PHE A 131 17.31 3.10 3.12
CA PHE A 131 17.10 2.79 1.72
C PHE A 131 18.38 2.99 0.91
N ARG A 132 18.58 2.12 -0.07
CA ARG A 132 19.53 2.34 -1.16
C ARG A 132 18.80 2.05 -2.46
N THR A 133 18.60 3.11 -3.24
CA THR A 133 17.87 3.07 -4.50
C THR A 133 18.85 3.31 -5.65
N THR A 134 18.74 2.50 -6.70
CA THR A 134 19.43 2.70 -7.98
C THR A 134 18.40 2.72 -9.09
N ARG A 135 18.86 2.92 -10.34
CA ARG A 135 18.00 2.87 -11.53
C ARG A 135 17.25 1.56 -11.72
N ASP A 136 17.77 0.46 -11.17
CA ASP A 136 17.33 -0.92 -11.41
C ASP A 136 17.15 -1.74 -10.12
N SER A 137 17.29 -1.11 -8.95
CA SER A 137 17.13 -1.81 -7.68
C SER A 137 16.68 -0.93 -6.52
N TYR A 138 16.04 -1.58 -5.54
CA TYR A 138 15.81 -1.09 -4.19
C TYR A 138 16.40 -2.06 -3.19
N LEU A 139 17.02 -1.52 -2.15
CA LEU A 139 17.41 -2.29 -0.98
C LEU A 139 16.98 -1.55 0.28
N VAL A 140 16.17 -2.23 1.08
CA VAL A 140 15.70 -1.79 2.39
C VAL A 140 16.48 -2.53 3.46
N ARG A 141 17.04 -1.77 4.42
CA ARG A 141 17.79 -2.29 5.56
C ARG A 141 17.15 -1.82 6.86
N SER A 142 17.30 -2.62 7.90
CA SER A 142 17.01 -2.18 9.26
C SER A 142 17.97 -1.05 9.67
N LEU A 143 17.68 -0.36 10.76
CA LEU A 143 18.60 0.65 11.31
C LEU A 143 19.96 0.06 11.71
N ALA A 144 19.99 -1.20 12.14
CA ALA A 144 21.21 -1.96 12.41
C ALA A 144 21.99 -2.36 11.13
N GLY A 145 21.44 -2.04 9.95
CA GLY A 145 22.09 -2.27 8.66
C GLY A 145 21.85 -3.65 8.05
N SER A 146 21.06 -4.53 8.68
CA SER A 146 20.74 -5.85 8.12
C SER A 146 19.74 -5.73 6.97
N PRO A 147 19.88 -6.48 5.86
CA PRO A 147 18.92 -6.45 4.75
C PRO A 147 17.55 -6.98 5.20
N VAL A 148 16.49 -6.28 4.78
CA VAL A 148 15.10 -6.60 5.13
C VAL A 148 14.36 -7.08 3.88
N VAL A 149 14.32 -6.25 2.85
CA VAL A 149 13.69 -6.56 1.57
C VAL A 149 14.45 -5.85 0.45
N SER A 150 14.49 -6.47 -0.74
CA SER A 150 15.09 -5.85 -1.92
C SER A 150 14.32 -6.18 -3.18
N LEU A 151 14.32 -5.24 -4.12
CA LEU A 151 13.78 -5.39 -5.46
C LEU A 151 14.91 -5.23 -6.46
N LYS A 152 14.99 -6.10 -7.46
CA LYS A 152 15.73 -5.87 -8.69
C LYS A 152 14.74 -5.85 -9.84
N TYR A 153 14.81 -4.86 -10.71
CA TYR A 153 13.84 -4.70 -11.78
C TYR A 153 14.45 -4.12 -13.05
N ARG A 154 13.79 -4.37 -14.18
CA ARG A 154 14.09 -3.73 -15.46
C ARG A 154 12.80 -3.34 -16.17
N ALA A 155 12.76 -2.13 -16.70
CA ALA A 155 11.66 -1.71 -17.56
C ALA A 155 11.67 -2.52 -18.86
N THR A 156 10.50 -3.04 -19.25
CA THR A 156 10.32 -3.77 -20.52
C THR A 156 9.54 -2.96 -21.55
N GLY A 157 9.10 -1.75 -21.20
CA GLY A 157 8.40 -0.83 -22.09
C GLY A 157 8.49 0.64 -21.65
N PRO A 158 7.98 1.56 -22.47
CA PRO A 158 7.95 2.98 -22.15
C PRO A 158 6.86 3.32 -21.13
N LEU A 159 6.99 4.45 -20.44
CA LEU A 159 5.91 5.03 -19.63
C LEU A 159 4.79 5.56 -20.53
N ARG A 160 3.57 5.04 -20.35
CA ARG A 160 2.37 5.43 -21.09
C ARG A 160 1.20 5.69 -20.12
N PRO A 161 0.14 6.40 -20.54
CA PRO A 161 -1.10 6.48 -19.78
C PRO A 161 -1.65 5.08 -19.44
N ILE A 162 -2.35 4.95 -18.31
CA ILE A 162 -2.88 3.66 -17.83
C ILE A 162 -3.74 2.94 -18.88
N SER A 163 -4.50 3.68 -19.69
CA SER A 163 -5.37 3.13 -20.74
C SER A 163 -4.65 2.26 -21.78
N TRP A 164 -3.32 2.35 -21.88
CA TRP A 164 -2.50 1.50 -22.75
C TRP A 164 -2.27 0.10 -22.18
N TYR A 165 -2.57 -0.13 -20.90
CA TYR A 165 -2.35 -1.38 -20.21
C TYR A 165 -3.66 -1.89 -19.59
N PRO A 166 -4.57 -2.47 -20.40
CA PRO A 166 -5.88 -2.91 -19.91
C PRO A 166 -5.81 -3.95 -18.80
N ARG A 167 -4.70 -4.68 -18.68
CA ARG A 167 -4.45 -5.63 -17.57
C ARG A 167 -4.21 -4.98 -16.22
N PHE A 168 -4.05 -3.66 -16.18
CA PHE A 168 -3.94 -2.90 -14.94
C PHE A 168 -5.30 -2.73 -14.22
N GLU A 169 -6.42 -2.96 -14.89
CA GLU A 169 -7.76 -2.72 -14.32
C GLU A 169 -7.99 -3.40 -12.94
N PRO A 170 -7.60 -4.68 -12.72
CA PRO A 170 -7.72 -5.27 -11.39
C PRO A 170 -6.89 -4.56 -10.32
N MET A 171 -5.69 -4.08 -10.69
CA MET A 171 -4.82 -3.33 -9.80
C MET A 171 -5.40 -1.95 -9.48
N TYR A 172 -6.00 -1.28 -10.46
CA TYR A 172 -6.75 -0.05 -10.25
C TYR A 172 -7.85 -0.24 -9.19
N HIS A 173 -8.65 -1.29 -9.29
CA HIS A 173 -9.69 -1.57 -8.28
C HIS A 173 -9.12 -1.87 -6.91
N MET A 174 -8.05 -2.68 -6.80
CA MET A 174 -7.39 -2.96 -5.53
C MET A 174 -6.82 -1.68 -4.90
N MET A 175 -6.15 -0.84 -5.69
CA MET A 175 -5.50 0.39 -5.23
C MET A 175 -6.47 1.55 -4.96
N ASN A 176 -7.75 1.41 -5.30
CA ASN A 176 -8.82 2.38 -4.99
C ASN A 176 -9.68 1.99 -3.79
N GLN A 177 -9.41 0.84 -3.16
CA GLN A 177 -10.02 0.52 -1.87
C GLN A 177 -9.51 1.52 -0.82
N PRO A 178 -10.36 2.00 0.10
CA PRO A 178 -9.91 2.89 1.17
C PRO A 178 -8.88 2.18 2.03
N ILE A 179 -7.90 2.93 2.50
CA ILE A 179 -6.84 2.40 3.35
C ILE A 179 -7.38 2.31 4.77
N ILE A 180 -7.35 1.12 5.38
CA ILE A 180 -7.74 0.93 6.77
C ILE A 180 -6.52 0.98 7.70
N SER A 181 -6.66 1.69 8.81
CA SER A 181 -5.64 1.82 9.85
C SER A 181 -6.27 1.80 11.25
N ALA A 182 -5.42 1.80 12.28
CA ALA A 182 -5.84 1.83 13.68
C ALA A 182 -5.17 3.02 14.37
N LEU A 183 -5.95 3.91 15.00
CA LEU A 183 -5.41 5.05 15.73
C LEU A 183 -5.01 4.63 17.16
N PRO A 184 -3.72 4.69 17.54
CA PRO A 184 -3.29 4.16 18.82
C PRO A 184 -3.46 5.11 20.02
N LEU A 185 -3.73 6.41 19.83
CA LEU A 185 -3.45 7.43 20.86
C LEU A 185 -4.48 8.57 21.02
N GLY A 186 -5.78 8.30 20.84
CA GLY A 186 -6.80 9.32 21.15
C GLY A 186 -8.26 8.89 21.14
N MET A 187 -8.61 7.75 20.54
CA MET A 187 -10.02 7.33 20.36
C MET A 187 -10.28 5.84 20.67
N GLY A 188 -9.38 5.18 21.40
CA GLY A 188 -9.43 3.72 21.62
C GLY A 188 -8.99 2.91 20.39
N PRO A 189 -9.02 1.57 20.42
CA PRO A 189 -8.60 0.72 19.29
C PRO A 189 -9.71 0.68 18.22
N MET A 190 -10.04 1.85 17.68
CA MET A 190 -10.99 2.00 16.59
C MET A 190 -10.26 1.94 15.26
N TYR A 191 -10.83 1.14 14.35
CA TYR A 191 -10.45 1.18 12.95
C TYR A 191 -10.99 2.45 12.31
N VAL A 192 -10.13 3.14 11.59
CA VAL A 192 -10.45 4.28 10.74
C VAL A 192 -10.02 3.95 9.32
N CYS A 193 -10.52 4.69 8.35
CA CYS A 193 -10.01 4.60 6.99
C CYS A 193 -9.74 5.98 6.40
N SER A 194 -8.81 6.04 5.45
CA SER A 194 -8.53 7.22 4.65
C SER A 194 -8.73 6.90 3.17
N ASP A 195 -9.16 7.92 2.42
CA ASP A 195 -9.18 7.84 0.96
C ASP A 195 -7.77 8.17 0.45
N PHE A 196 -7.21 7.30 -0.38
CA PHE A 196 -5.95 7.53 -1.08
C PHE A 196 -6.22 7.71 -2.58
N ASP A 197 -6.59 8.94 -2.94
CA ASP A 197 -6.97 9.33 -4.28
C ASP A 197 -5.73 9.50 -5.16
N LYS A 198 -5.54 8.60 -6.11
CA LYS A 198 -4.50 8.70 -7.12
C LYS A 198 -5.11 9.41 -8.31
N VAL A 199 -4.44 10.44 -8.82
CA VAL A 199 -4.89 11.19 -10.00
C VAL A 199 -4.63 10.34 -11.25
N TRP A 200 -5.44 9.30 -11.45
CA TRP A 200 -5.25 8.25 -12.44
C TRP A 200 -5.18 8.75 -13.88
N SER A 201 -5.88 9.85 -14.18
CA SER A 201 -5.83 10.50 -15.50
C SER A 201 -4.46 11.11 -15.81
N ALA A 202 -3.69 11.48 -14.79
CA ALA A 202 -2.32 12.00 -14.91
C ALA A 202 -1.26 10.91 -14.74
N ALA A 203 -1.66 9.71 -14.31
CA ALA A 203 -0.74 8.63 -14.01
C ALA A 203 -0.15 8.00 -15.28
N ARG A 204 1.14 7.66 -15.22
CA ARG A 204 1.85 6.97 -16.29
C ARG A 204 2.46 5.69 -15.75
N ILE A 205 2.23 4.59 -16.43
CA ILE A 205 2.69 3.26 -16.03
C ILE A 205 3.57 2.66 -17.11
N ARG A 206 4.52 1.82 -16.70
CA ARG A 206 5.28 0.94 -17.58
C ARG A 206 5.39 -0.46 -16.97
N PRO A 207 5.42 -1.52 -17.79
CA PRO A 207 5.73 -2.85 -17.32
C PRO A 207 7.19 -2.94 -16.89
N ILE A 208 7.43 -3.67 -15.81
CA ILE A 208 8.78 -4.05 -15.38
C ILE A 208 8.83 -5.56 -15.19
N GLU A 209 9.97 -6.16 -15.50
CA GLU A 209 10.29 -7.49 -15.00
C GLU A 209 11.02 -7.32 -13.66
N ALA A 210 10.60 -8.09 -12.65
CA ALA A 210 11.04 -7.87 -11.27
C ALA A 210 11.46 -9.16 -10.57
N THR A 211 12.37 -9.04 -9.61
CA THR A 211 12.63 -10.07 -8.61
C THR A 211 12.69 -9.40 -7.26
N THR A 212 11.95 -9.95 -6.30
CA THR A 212 11.93 -9.49 -4.93
C THR A 212 12.57 -10.51 -4.01
N TRP A 213 13.33 -10.06 -3.03
CA TRP A 213 13.83 -10.88 -1.94
C TRP A 213 13.30 -10.30 -0.63
N ILE A 214 12.69 -11.16 0.18
CA ILE A 214 12.38 -10.88 1.58
C ILE A 214 13.44 -11.62 2.39
N HIS A 215 14.41 -10.88 2.92
CA HIS A 215 15.59 -11.44 3.61
C HIS A 215 15.28 -11.83 5.05
N SER A 216 14.40 -11.08 5.70
CA SER A 216 13.95 -11.32 7.07
C SER A 216 12.45 -11.03 7.18
N SER A 217 11.77 -11.70 8.09
CA SER A 217 10.35 -11.43 8.37
C SER A 217 10.25 -10.13 9.16
N TYR A 218 9.77 -9.06 8.53
CA TYR A 218 9.60 -7.73 9.16
C TYR A 218 8.13 -7.39 9.47
N VAL A 219 7.21 -8.28 9.09
CA VAL A 219 5.87 -8.43 9.66
C VAL A 219 5.80 -9.85 10.21
N LEU A 220 5.15 -10.05 11.35
CA LEU A 220 5.01 -11.39 11.92
C LEU A 220 4.28 -12.30 10.93
N GLY A 221 4.88 -13.45 10.60
CA GLY A 221 4.30 -14.42 9.66
C GLY A 221 4.55 -14.14 8.17
N LEU A 222 5.25 -13.05 7.81
CA LEU A 222 5.57 -12.73 6.43
C LEU A 222 6.56 -13.76 5.84
N PRO A 223 6.21 -14.45 4.74
CA PRO A 223 7.11 -15.39 4.09
C PRO A 223 8.43 -14.73 3.67
N THR A 224 9.54 -15.43 3.91
CA THR A 224 10.87 -15.01 3.48
C THR A 224 11.29 -15.80 2.23
N GLY A 225 12.25 -15.26 1.48
CA GLY A 225 12.81 -15.91 0.29
C GLY A 225 12.82 -15.02 -0.95
N ARG A 226 13.06 -15.66 -2.10
CA ARG A 226 13.13 -15.02 -3.42
C ARG A 226 11.83 -15.26 -4.20
N PHE A 227 11.27 -14.19 -4.76
CA PHE A 227 10.02 -14.20 -5.51
C PHE A 227 10.21 -13.54 -6.89
N PRO A 228 9.96 -14.27 -8.00
CA PRO A 228 9.72 -15.72 -8.06
C PRO A 228 10.97 -16.51 -7.62
N GLN A 229 10.88 -17.84 -7.46
CA GLN A 229 12.06 -18.64 -7.07
C GLN A 229 13.18 -18.63 -8.13
N LYS A 230 12.83 -18.54 -9.42
CA LYS A 230 13.76 -18.42 -10.55
C LYS A 230 13.27 -17.37 -11.55
N GLY A 231 14.20 -16.72 -12.26
CA GLY A 231 13.84 -15.71 -13.27
C GLY A 231 13.21 -14.46 -12.67
N TYR A 232 12.29 -13.83 -13.41
CA TYR A 232 11.61 -12.58 -13.05
C TYR A 232 10.10 -12.76 -13.05
N SER A 233 9.39 -12.06 -12.16
CA SER A 233 7.96 -11.80 -12.31
C SER A 233 7.74 -11.08 -13.65
N PRO A 234 6.72 -11.47 -14.42
CA PRO A 234 6.40 -10.81 -15.67
C PRO A 234 5.91 -9.38 -15.42
N GLY A 235 5.96 -8.54 -16.44
CA GLY A 235 5.36 -7.21 -16.40
C GLY A 235 3.83 -7.23 -16.47
N ILE A 236 3.21 -6.12 -16.06
CA ILE A 236 1.75 -5.93 -16.09
C ILE A 236 1.12 -6.07 -17.49
N ASP A 237 1.91 -5.89 -18.54
CA ASP A 237 1.52 -6.13 -19.93
C ASP A 237 1.22 -7.61 -20.24
N ARG A 238 1.79 -8.53 -19.46
CA ARG A 238 1.66 -9.98 -19.64
C ARG A 238 0.68 -10.65 -18.68
N SER A 239 0.46 -10.08 -17.49
CA SER A 239 -0.43 -10.63 -16.46
C SER A 239 -1.01 -9.49 -15.61
N TRP A 240 -2.24 -9.65 -15.10
CA TRP A 240 -2.83 -8.68 -14.17
C TRP A 240 -2.04 -8.56 -12.85
N ALA A 241 -1.38 -9.64 -12.44
CA ALA A 241 -0.48 -9.69 -11.28
C ALA A 241 0.97 -9.33 -11.66
N GLY A 242 1.20 -8.91 -12.90
CA GLY A 242 2.51 -8.53 -13.39
C GLY A 242 3.05 -7.28 -12.68
N ALA A 243 4.36 -7.19 -12.58
CA ALA A 243 5.03 -6.06 -11.95
C ALA A 243 4.98 -4.81 -12.84
N PHE A 244 4.95 -3.64 -12.21
CA PHE A 244 4.94 -2.37 -12.92
C PHE A 244 5.67 -1.28 -12.13
N GLU A 245 6.05 -0.23 -12.87
CA GLU A 245 6.38 1.06 -12.30
C GLU A 245 5.33 2.08 -12.72
N ILE A 246 4.87 2.90 -11.79
CA ILE A 246 3.89 3.96 -12.04
C ILE A 246 4.39 5.29 -11.47
N GLU A 247 4.29 6.34 -12.27
CA GLU A 247 4.42 7.74 -11.87
C GLU A 247 3.01 8.30 -11.67
N VAL A 248 2.70 8.77 -10.46
CA VAL A 248 1.34 9.20 -10.13
C VAL A 248 1.31 10.31 -9.08
N PRO A 249 0.62 11.43 -9.36
CA PRO A 249 0.20 12.37 -8.33
C PRO A 249 -0.90 11.75 -7.48
N TRP A 250 -0.88 12.02 -6.18
CA TRP A 250 -1.88 11.48 -5.25
C TRP A 250 -2.23 12.47 -4.14
N ARG A 251 -3.38 12.20 -3.52
CA ARG A 251 -3.94 12.94 -2.41
C ARG A 251 -4.47 11.95 -1.38
N GLU A 252 -4.04 12.10 -0.15
CA GLU A 252 -4.56 11.31 0.97
C GLU A 252 -5.44 12.18 1.86
N GLY A 253 -6.68 11.74 2.11
CA GLY A 253 -7.60 12.39 3.05
C GLY A 253 -7.23 12.15 4.51
N LEU A 254 -7.75 13.00 5.40
CA LEU A 254 -7.69 12.70 6.82
C LEU A 254 -8.47 11.40 7.12
N PRO A 255 -8.06 10.61 8.12
CA PRO A 255 -8.80 9.41 8.47
C PRO A 255 -10.17 9.75 9.01
N TYR A 256 -11.15 8.91 8.69
CA TYR A 256 -12.51 9.02 9.15
C TYR A 256 -13.01 7.65 9.65
N PRO A 257 -14.05 7.62 10.50
CA PRO A 257 -14.59 6.35 10.98
C PRO A 257 -15.10 5.43 9.87
N ILE A 258 -14.81 4.13 9.96
CA ILE A 258 -15.14 3.14 8.93
C ILE A 258 -16.64 3.02 8.58
N TRP A 259 -17.55 3.40 9.50
CA TRP A 259 -18.99 3.36 9.23
C TRP A 259 -19.46 4.46 8.27
N PHE A 260 -18.65 5.49 7.99
CA PHE A 260 -18.91 6.40 6.87
C PHE A 260 -18.65 5.74 5.51
N HIS A 261 -17.78 4.73 5.46
CA HIS A 261 -17.54 3.93 4.26
C HIS A 261 -18.61 2.85 4.06
N ALA A 262 -19.31 2.43 5.11
CA ALA A 262 -20.30 1.36 5.09
C ALA A 262 -21.57 1.76 4.32
N ARG A 263 -21.52 1.76 2.98
CA ARG A 263 -22.68 1.62 2.09
C ARG A 263 -22.28 0.89 0.83
N GLY A 264 -22.75 -0.35 0.70
CA GLY A 264 -22.71 -1.10 -0.55
C GLY A 264 -22.70 -2.60 -0.33
N THR A 265 -23.76 -3.16 0.27
CA THR A 265 -24.30 -4.54 0.08
C THR A 265 -25.33 -4.83 1.18
N GLU A 266 -26.56 -4.36 0.96
CA GLU A 266 -27.74 -5.18 1.25
C GLU A 266 -28.21 -5.75 -0.10
#